data_AF-A0A0U5CAE3-F1
#
_entry.id   AF-A0A0U5CAE3-F1
#
_cell.length_a   1.000
_cell.length_b   1.000
_cell.length_c   1.000
_cell.angle_alpha   90.00
_cell.angle_beta   90.00
_cell.angle_gamma   90.00
#
_symmetry.space_group_name_H-M   'P 1'
#
loop_
_entity.id
_entity.type
_entity.pdbx_description
1 polymer ?
#
loop_
_entity_poly.entity_id
_entity_poly.type
_entity_poly.pdbx_seq_one_letter_code
_entity_poly.pdbx_strand_id
1 'polypeptide(L)'
;MRAAPDIFINVYRKKNRIECQTLDLVKLNQKIADAHAEVITLSDKAILDLIESVLPQVSVLFKISEATAMLDMLTAFAQLATMNEYIRPELKIDVLAIKSGRHPIREKIHNKKFVPNDAYATHQTRFQIITGCNMSGKSTYIRSLALVSIMAQIGSFVPAEYASFPIFHQLFARVSTADDMEANVSTFAAEMREMAFILHNLEPRGLVIIDELGRGTSTTDGLAIALAIAEALVQSNALVWFVTHFQDLAVIMAERPGVASLHLAADIAPDASKMTMHYKITEGPNQTQFYGLALANLVEFPPNVLDKAQTVSEGLGRISLRRHGDQTKARAIARKRKLLLSLREQLIQARDGNMQGEALRGWLERLQDEFALQMAAANEDIAGLDGGSGTASEEETGEAANYAEPIHGDWATEADGSDTHEYVDEDEPMDSEEVNEHNSKTHLLHETESDSEITGPPTAFLSTTEWPTTEFSFRGSLADPNLVIRSHSNAGGVDDDLETE
;
A
#
# COMPACT_ATOMS: atom_id res chain seq x y z
N MET A 1 35.82 77.92 37.64
CA MET A 1 34.69 77.24 36.96
C MET A 1 33.42 77.97 37.34
N ARG A 2 32.57 78.40 36.38
CA ARG A 2 31.27 79.04 36.70
C ARG A 2 30.39 78.03 37.46
N ALA A 3 29.77 78.48 38.55
CA ALA A 3 28.77 77.68 39.26
C ALA A 3 27.61 77.36 38.32
N ALA A 4 27.00 76.18 38.48
CA ALA A 4 25.81 75.85 37.72
C ALA A 4 24.67 76.78 38.19
N PRO A 5 23.82 77.30 37.28
CA PRO A 5 22.65 78.08 37.64
C PRO A 5 21.81 77.41 38.74
N ASP A 6 21.32 78.20 39.70
CA ASP A 6 20.55 77.69 40.86
C ASP A 6 19.22 77.03 40.47
N ILE A 7 18.75 77.25 39.24
CA ILE A 7 17.56 76.60 38.66
C ILE A 7 17.81 75.13 38.27
N PHE A 8 19.08 74.72 38.15
CA PHE A 8 19.45 73.35 37.83
C PHE A 8 19.47 72.48 39.08
N ILE A 9 18.70 71.41 39.02
CA ILE A 9 18.61 70.36 40.03
C ILE A 9 19.23 69.07 39.48
N ASN A 10 19.60 68.13 40.36
CA ASN A 10 20.21 66.84 39.98
C ASN A 10 21.38 66.99 39.00
N VAL A 11 22.33 67.87 39.34
CA VAL A 11 23.47 68.20 38.46
C VAL A 11 24.58 67.15 38.60
N TYR A 12 24.73 66.29 37.59
CA TYR A 12 25.81 65.33 37.47
C TYR A 12 26.87 65.83 36.50
N ARG A 13 28.10 65.99 36.98
CA ARG A 13 29.24 66.42 36.14
C ARG A 13 30.00 65.19 35.64
N LYS A 14 30.00 64.96 34.33
CA LYS A 14 30.84 63.97 33.64
C LYS A 14 32.04 64.67 32.99
N LYS A 15 33.07 63.90 32.59
CA LYS A 15 34.37 64.41 32.11
C LYS A 15 34.25 65.51 31.03
N ASN A 16 33.26 65.40 30.13
CA ASN A 16 33.02 66.36 29.03
C ASN A 16 31.61 66.98 28.99
N ARG A 17 30.72 66.71 29.95
CA ARG A 17 29.34 67.24 29.93
C ARG A 17 28.72 67.34 31.31
N ILE A 18 27.72 68.20 31.45
CA ILE A 18 26.93 68.34 32.66
C ILE A 18 25.51 67.88 32.35
N GLU A 19 25.05 66.85 33.03
CA GLU A 19 23.66 66.39 32.99
C GLU A 19 22.93 67.07 34.15
N CYS A 20 21.83 67.75 33.88
CA CYS A 20 21.05 68.45 34.88
C CYS A 20 19.57 68.45 34.48
N GLN A 21 18.71 68.75 35.44
CA GLN A 21 17.28 68.89 35.25
C GLN A 21 16.83 70.26 35.76
N THR A 22 15.65 70.71 35.36
CA THR A 22 14.95 71.82 36.01
C THR A 22 13.66 71.29 36.61
N LEU A 23 13.13 71.97 37.63
CA LEU A 23 11.86 71.59 38.23
C LEU A 23 10.72 71.52 37.19
N ASP A 24 10.71 72.44 36.22
CA ASP A 24 9.72 72.47 35.15
C ASP A 24 9.89 71.31 34.16
N LEU A 25 11.14 70.94 33.83
CA LEU A 25 11.41 69.78 32.98
C LEU A 25 11.00 68.48 33.66
N VAL A 26 11.22 68.34 34.97
CA VAL A 26 10.75 67.17 35.74
C VAL A 26 9.24 67.08 35.74
N LYS A 27 8.53 68.21 35.93
CA LYS A 27 7.05 68.25 35.85
C LYS A 27 6.54 67.86 34.46
N LEU A 28 7.19 68.33 33.38
CA LEU A 28 6.83 67.95 32.01
C LEU A 28 7.11 66.47 31.73
N ASN A 29 8.25 65.95 32.20
CA ASN A 29 8.57 64.52 32.07
C ASN A 29 7.55 63.64 32.81
N GLN A 30 7.10 64.04 34.01
CA GLN A 30 6.05 63.33 34.72
C GLN A 30 4.73 63.34 33.93
N LYS A 31 4.30 64.50 33.41
CA LYS A 31 3.10 64.58 32.56
C LYS A 31 3.18 63.70 31.32
N ILE A 32 4.35 63.63 30.67
CA ILE A 32 4.57 62.75 29.52
C ILE A 32 4.48 61.28 29.94
N ALA A 33 5.07 60.91 31.08
CA ALA A 33 4.99 59.55 31.60
C ALA A 33 3.55 59.15 31.94
N ASP A 34 2.79 60.03 32.58
CA ASP A 34 1.39 59.81 32.93
C ASP A 34 0.53 59.68 31.66
N ALA A 35 0.69 60.57 30.70
CA ALA A 35 -0.03 60.51 29.42
C ALA A 35 0.31 59.24 28.63
N HIS A 36 1.58 58.81 28.65
CA HIS A 36 2.00 57.58 28.00
C HIS A 36 1.38 56.33 28.65
N ALA A 37 1.34 56.29 29.98
CA ALA A 37 0.67 55.21 30.72
C ALA A 37 -0.84 55.17 30.46
N GLU A 38 -1.48 56.34 30.37
CA GLU A 38 -2.90 56.47 30.02
C GLU A 38 -3.18 55.95 28.60
N VAL A 39 -2.35 56.31 27.62
CA VAL A 39 -2.47 55.83 26.23
C VAL A 39 -2.37 54.31 26.16
N ILE A 40 -1.42 53.70 26.87
CA ILE A 40 -1.30 52.23 26.92
C ILE A 40 -2.57 51.61 27.51
N THR A 41 -3.03 52.13 28.65
CA THR A 41 -4.22 51.61 29.33
C THR A 41 -5.47 51.70 28.45
N LEU A 42 -5.65 52.81 27.75
CA LEU A 42 -6.77 53.00 26.81
C LEU A 42 -6.65 52.07 25.61
N SER A 43 -5.44 51.82 25.13
CA SER A 43 -5.18 50.90 24.01
C SER A 43 -5.50 49.46 24.38
N ASP A 44 -5.06 49.00 25.56
CA ASP A 44 -5.36 47.66 26.07
C ASP A 44 -6.87 47.48 26.26
N LYS A 45 -7.56 48.49 26.81
CA LYS A 45 -9.01 48.47 26.94
C LYS A 45 -9.70 48.32 25.58
N ALA A 46 -9.28 49.09 24.58
CA ALA A 46 -9.86 49.00 23.24
C ALA A 46 -9.67 47.62 22.60
N ILE A 47 -8.52 46.97 22.83
CA ILE A 47 -8.25 45.59 22.37
C ILE A 47 -9.14 44.59 23.11
N LEU A 48 -9.27 44.72 24.43
CA LEU A 48 -10.12 43.83 25.24
C LEU A 48 -11.60 43.97 24.83
N ASP A 49 -12.09 45.20 24.67
CA ASP A 49 -13.45 45.47 24.20
C ASP A 49 -13.69 44.85 22.80
N LEU A 50 -12.68 44.91 21.91
CA LEU A 50 -12.74 44.25 20.61
C LEU A 50 -12.79 42.72 20.74
N ILE A 51 -11.94 42.12 21.57
CA ILE A 51 -11.95 40.67 21.81
C ILE A 51 -13.32 40.23 22.36
N GLU A 52 -13.84 40.93 23.37
CA GLU A 52 -15.17 40.65 23.93
C GLU A 52 -16.28 40.78 22.87
N SER A 53 -16.17 41.71 21.93
CA SER A 53 -17.14 41.85 20.83
C SER A 53 -17.08 40.70 19.81
N VAL A 54 -15.90 40.08 19.63
CA VAL A 54 -15.67 38.98 18.66
C VAL A 54 -16.00 37.61 19.27
N LEU A 55 -15.78 37.42 20.57
CA LEU A 55 -16.01 36.13 21.25
C LEU A 55 -17.39 35.50 20.98
N PRO A 56 -18.52 36.24 20.99
CA PRO A 56 -19.83 35.68 20.65
C PRO A 56 -19.94 35.17 19.20
N GLN A 57 -19.11 35.69 18.28
CA GLN A 57 -19.14 35.35 16.86
C GLN A 57 -18.22 34.18 16.48
N VAL A 58 -17.43 33.65 17.43
CA VAL A 58 -16.47 32.57 17.18
C VAL A 58 -17.11 31.36 16.50
N SER A 59 -18.33 31.00 16.90
CA SER A 59 -19.07 29.88 16.28
C SER A 59 -19.38 30.11 14.79
N VAL A 60 -19.66 31.36 14.39
CA VAL A 60 -19.91 31.74 12.99
C VAL A 60 -18.60 31.76 12.20
N LEU A 61 -17.52 32.26 12.81
CA LEU A 61 -16.20 32.28 12.18
C LEU A 61 -15.69 30.85 11.89
N PHE A 62 -15.90 29.89 12.80
CA PHE A 62 -15.58 28.48 12.55
C PHE A 62 -16.39 27.89 11.40
N LYS A 63 -17.69 28.20 11.30
CA LYS A 63 -18.53 27.75 10.17
C LYS A 63 -18.07 28.32 8.83
N ILE A 64 -17.68 29.59 8.80
CA ILE A 64 -17.13 30.22 7.59
C ILE A 64 -15.81 29.56 7.20
N SER A 65 -14.94 29.29 8.18
CA SER A 65 -13.67 28.59 7.97
C SER A 65 -13.89 27.19 7.39
N GLU A 66 -14.79 26.40 7.97
CA GLU A 66 -15.13 25.05 7.49
C GLU A 66 -15.71 25.07 6.08
N ALA A 67 -16.64 26.00 5.80
CA ALA A 67 -17.22 26.16 4.47
C ALA A 67 -16.17 26.57 3.43
N THR A 68 -15.24 27.46 3.79
CA THR A 68 -14.15 27.89 2.91
C THR A 68 -13.16 26.75 2.66
N ALA A 69 -12.81 25.98 3.69
CA ALA A 69 -11.93 24.82 3.56
C ALA A 69 -12.55 23.72 2.67
N MET A 70 -13.85 23.47 2.82
CA MET A 70 -14.58 22.53 1.95
C MET A 70 -14.59 23.00 0.50
N LEU A 71 -14.86 24.29 0.27
CA LEU A 71 -14.83 24.87 -1.08
C LEU A 71 -13.44 24.75 -1.70
N ASP A 72 -12.39 25.10 -0.97
CA ASP A 72 -11.00 25.00 -1.42
C ASP A 72 -10.66 23.56 -1.83
N MET A 73 -10.96 22.58 -0.96
CA MET A 73 -10.76 21.14 -1.25
C MET A 73 -11.50 20.69 -2.52
N LEU A 74 -12.79 21.04 -2.66
CA LEU A 74 -13.59 20.65 -3.82
C LEU A 74 -13.07 21.30 -5.12
N THR A 75 -12.65 22.57 -5.05
CA THR A 75 -12.05 23.25 -6.21
C THR A 75 -10.71 22.64 -6.60
N ALA A 76 -9.89 22.24 -5.63
CA ALA A 76 -8.63 21.54 -5.87
C ALA A 76 -8.86 20.17 -6.55
N PHE A 77 -9.88 19.40 -6.12
CA PHE A 77 -10.26 18.15 -6.79
C PHE A 77 -10.75 18.37 -8.21
N ALA A 78 -11.59 19.39 -8.44
CA ALA A 78 -12.08 19.72 -9.78
C ALA A 78 -10.93 20.15 -10.72
N GLN A 79 -9.99 20.95 -10.21
CA GLN A 79 -8.80 21.35 -10.96
C GLN A 79 -7.94 20.13 -11.31
N LEU A 80 -7.66 19.26 -10.35
CA LEU A 80 -6.90 18.03 -10.56
C LEU A 80 -7.55 17.14 -11.63
N ALA A 81 -8.88 16.97 -11.55
CA ALA A 81 -9.63 16.15 -12.48
C ALA A 81 -9.58 16.69 -13.92
N THR A 82 -9.72 18.01 -14.06
CA THR A 82 -9.73 18.68 -15.37
C THR A 82 -8.34 18.69 -16.02
N MET A 83 -7.29 18.93 -15.24
CA MET A 83 -5.92 19.00 -15.78
C MET A 83 -5.34 17.64 -16.17
N ASN A 84 -5.82 16.55 -15.55
CA ASN A 84 -5.19 15.23 -15.66
C ASN A 84 -6.10 14.15 -16.27
N GLU A 85 -7.27 14.56 -16.77
CA GLU A 85 -8.28 13.67 -17.35
C GLU A 85 -8.66 12.55 -16.38
N TYR A 86 -8.97 12.90 -15.14
CA TYR A 86 -9.48 11.93 -14.17
C TYR A 86 -10.98 11.78 -14.35
N ILE A 87 -11.47 10.57 -14.08
CA ILE A 87 -12.89 10.22 -14.23
C ILE A 87 -13.57 10.12 -12.87
N ARG A 88 -14.89 10.33 -12.87
CA ARG A 88 -15.71 10.12 -11.68
C ARG A 88 -15.85 8.61 -11.46
N PRO A 89 -15.42 8.06 -10.30
CA PRO A 89 -15.62 6.66 -10.01
C PRO A 89 -17.10 6.35 -9.71
N GLU A 90 -17.54 5.16 -10.07
CA GLU A 90 -18.81 4.58 -9.62
C GLU A 90 -18.60 3.84 -8.30
N LEU A 91 -19.51 4.01 -7.33
CA LEU A 91 -19.50 3.21 -6.10
C LEU A 91 -20.53 2.10 -6.23
N LYS A 92 -20.08 0.85 -6.32
CA LYS A 92 -20.92 -0.36 -6.48
C LYS A 92 -20.58 -1.37 -5.39
N ILE A 93 -21.56 -2.09 -4.86
CA ILE A 93 -21.39 -2.87 -3.62
C ILE A 93 -20.28 -3.93 -3.72
N ASP A 94 -20.16 -4.64 -4.84
CA ASP A 94 -19.39 -5.90 -4.89
C ASP A 94 -18.37 -6.01 -6.03
N VAL A 95 -18.13 -4.93 -6.79
CA VAL A 95 -17.28 -4.98 -7.99
C VAL A 95 -16.24 -3.88 -7.97
N LEU A 96 -14.97 -4.30 -7.92
CA LEU A 96 -13.85 -3.43 -8.27
C LEU A 96 -13.54 -3.63 -9.76
N ALA A 97 -13.66 -2.58 -10.54
CA ALA A 97 -13.33 -2.59 -11.96
C ALA A 97 -12.65 -1.28 -12.32
N ILE A 98 -11.41 -1.35 -12.78
CA ILE A 98 -10.60 -0.21 -13.21
C ILE A 98 -10.14 -0.51 -14.63
N LYS A 99 -10.46 0.39 -15.55
CA LYS A 99 -9.97 0.37 -16.93
C LYS A 99 -8.89 1.42 -17.09
N SER A 100 -7.73 1.00 -17.59
CA SER A 100 -6.59 1.87 -17.86
C SER A 100 -6.19 2.73 -16.66
N GLY A 101 -6.14 2.13 -15.48
CA GLY A 101 -5.75 2.79 -14.22
C GLY A 101 -4.28 3.19 -14.19
N ARG A 102 -4.00 4.37 -13.64
CA ARG A 102 -2.65 4.94 -13.53
C ARG A 102 -2.30 5.22 -12.07
N HIS A 103 -1.01 5.23 -11.75
CA HIS A 103 -0.56 5.57 -10.40
C HIS A 103 -0.53 7.11 -10.24
N PRO A 104 -1.31 7.71 -9.31
CA PRO A 104 -1.54 9.16 -9.25
C PRO A 104 -0.26 9.98 -9.02
N ILE A 105 0.69 9.44 -8.25
CA ILE A 105 1.99 10.09 -8.00
C ILE A 105 3.01 9.81 -9.12
N ARG A 106 3.21 8.53 -9.49
CA ARG A 106 4.26 8.15 -10.44
C ARG A 106 4.02 8.66 -11.86
N GLU A 107 2.76 8.85 -12.27
CA GLU A 107 2.46 9.42 -13.59
C GLU A 107 2.97 10.86 -13.75
N LYS A 108 3.15 11.60 -12.65
CA LYS A 108 3.64 12.99 -12.64
C LYS A 108 5.16 13.10 -12.57
N ILE A 109 5.81 12.14 -11.92
CA ILE A 109 7.25 12.19 -11.67
C ILE A 109 8.05 11.69 -12.89
N HIS A 110 7.52 10.74 -13.65
CA HIS A 110 8.26 10.17 -14.78
C HIS A 110 8.09 10.99 -16.06
N ASN A 111 9.23 11.37 -16.68
CA ASN A 111 9.27 11.98 -18.02
C ASN A 111 8.80 11.03 -19.14
N LYS A 112 8.68 9.73 -18.86
CA LYS A 112 8.19 8.70 -19.80
C LYS A 112 6.72 8.39 -19.51
N LYS A 113 5.95 8.13 -20.58
CA LYS A 113 4.54 7.75 -20.50
C LYS A 113 4.34 6.54 -19.57
N PHE A 114 3.57 6.72 -18.50
CA PHE A 114 3.19 5.66 -17.57
C PHE A 114 2.29 4.63 -18.30
N VAL A 115 2.52 3.34 -18.10
CA VAL A 115 1.71 2.27 -18.72
C VAL A 115 0.48 1.99 -17.86
N PRO A 116 -0.75 2.26 -18.35
CA PRO A 116 -1.97 2.05 -17.58
C PRO A 116 -2.34 0.55 -17.50
N ASN A 117 -2.88 0.14 -16.36
CA ASN A 117 -3.27 -1.25 -16.11
C ASN A 117 -4.73 -1.39 -15.73
N ASP A 118 -5.31 -2.52 -16.13
CA ASP A 118 -6.68 -2.86 -15.76
C ASP A 118 -6.65 -3.60 -14.41
N ALA A 119 -7.73 -3.51 -13.67
CA ALA A 119 -7.95 -4.30 -12.46
C ALA A 119 -9.40 -4.69 -12.38
N TYR A 120 -9.65 -5.97 -12.15
CA TYR A 120 -11.00 -6.49 -12.08
C TYR A 120 -11.10 -7.51 -10.97
N ALA A 121 -11.94 -7.25 -9.98
CA ALA A 121 -12.18 -8.15 -8.88
C ALA A 121 -13.67 -8.17 -8.55
N THR A 122 -14.18 -9.39 -8.42
CA THR A 122 -15.59 -9.72 -8.15
C THR A 122 -15.63 -10.78 -7.06
N HIS A 123 -16.81 -11.24 -6.67
CA HIS A 123 -16.92 -12.35 -5.71
C HIS A 123 -16.24 -13.64 -6.15
N GLN A 124 -16.01 -13.87 -7.44
CA GLN A 124 -15.34 -15.08 -7.92
C GLN A 124 -13.87 -14.88 -8.28
N THR A 125 -13.40 -13.63 -8.25
CA THR A 125 -12.00 -13.25 -8.47
C THR A 125 -11.50 -12.32 -7.36
N ARG A 126 -11.89 -12.62 -6.11
CA ARG A 126 -11.54 -11.80 -4.95
C ARG A 126 -10.07 -11.87 -4.58
N PHE A 127 -9.43 -13.00 -4.85
CA PHE A 127 -8.02 -13.20 -4.55
C PHE A 127 -7.21 -13.18 -5.85
N GLN A 128 -6.39 -12.15 -6.00
CA GLN A 128 -5.56 -11.92 -7.17
C GLN A 128 -4.12 -12.27 -6.83
N ILE A 129 -3.63 -13.41 -7.32
CA ILE A 129 -2.21 -13.77 -7.19
C ILE A 129 -1.43 -13.21 -8.37
N ILE A 130 -0.42 -12.40 -8.08
CA ILE A 130 0.36 -11.68 -9.08
C ILE A 130 1.78 -12.17 -9.05
N THR A 131 2.24 -12.68 -10.19
CA THR A 131 3.62 -13.10 -10.39
C THR A 131 4.33 -12.21 -11.40
N GLY A 132 5.65 -12.33 -11.47
CA GLY A 132 6.44 -11.66 -12.48
C GLY A 132 7.82 -11.27 -12.01
N CYS A 133 8.62 -10.87 -12.96
CA CYS A 133 10.00 -10.47 -12.82
C CYS A 133 10.20 -9.35 -11.77
N ASN A 134 11.34 -9.36 -11.08
CA ASN A 134 11.76 -8.19 -10.28
C ASN A 134 11.78 -6.95 -11.19
N MET A 135 11.40 -5.79 -10.65
CA MET A 135 11.29 -4.52 -11.40
C MET A 135 10.24 -4.48 -12.53
N SER A 136 9.42 -5.52 -12.71
CA SER A 136 8.32 -5.51 -13.70
C SER A 136 7.18 -4.54 -13.37
N GLY A 137 7.15 -4.00 -12.15
CA GLY A 137 6.12 -3.05 -11.70
C GLY A 137 5.06 -3.62 -10.75
N LYS A 138 5.20 -4.86 -10.25
CA LYS A 138 4.25 -5.51 -9.30
C LYS A 138 3.86 -4.61 -8.12
N SER A 139 4.84 -4.14 -7.35
CA SER A 139 4.61 -3.25 -6.20
C SER A 139 3.97 -1.93 -6.61
N THR A 140 4.26 -1.44 -7.82
CA THR A 140 3.65 -0.20 -8.33
C THR A 140 2.20 -0.40 -8.70
N TYR A 141 1.86 -1.55 -9.30
CA TYR A 141 0.50 -1.91 -9.64
C TYR A 141 -0.36 -2.00 -8.36
N ILE A 142 0.04 -2.79 -7.37
CA ILE A 142 -0.76 -2.94 -6.14
C ILE A 142 -0.88 -1.62 -5.36
N ARG A 143 0.19 -0.82 -5.27
CA ARG A 143 0.13 0.51 -4.62
C ARG A 143 -0.79 1.46 -5.36
N SER A 144 -0.83 1.39 -6.70
CA SER A 144 -1.77 2.19 -7.49
C SER A 144 -3.21 1.85 -7.15
N LEU A 145 -3.54 0.57 -6.95
CA LEU A 145 -4.89 0.14 -6.55
C LEU A 145 -5.28 0.68 -5.18
N ALA A 146 -4.35 0.62 -4.22
CA ALA A 146 -4.56 1.17 -2.88
C ALA A 146 -4.90 2.67 -2.95
N LEU A 147 -4.05 3.43 -3.63
CA LEU A 147 -4.17 4.88 -3.73
C LEU A 147 -5.45 5.30 -4.46
N VAL A 148 -5.77 4.63 -5.57
CA VAL A 148 -6.97 4.95 -6.33
C VAL A 148 -8.23 4.60 -5.54
N SER A 149 -8.22 3.52 -4.76
CA SER A 149 -9.34 3.18 -3.86
C SER A 149 -9.54 4.23 -2.77
N ILE A 150 -8.45 4.73 -2.17
CA ILE A 150 -8.51 5.84 -1.21
C ILE A 150 -9.06 7.10 -1.89
N MET A 151 -8.56 7.46 -3.08
CA MET A 151 -9.02 8.63 -3.83
C MET A 151 -10.52 8.57 -4.14
N ALA A 152 -11.05 7.39 -4.49
CA ALA A 152 -12.47 7.21 -4.74
C ALA A 152 -13.31 7.43 -3.46
N GLN A 153 -12.87 6.91 -2.30
CA GLN A 153 -13.61 7.02 -1.05
C GLN A 153 -13.50 8.38 -0.35
N ILE A 154 -12.46 9.19 -0.62
CA ILE A 154 -12.41 10.60 -0.19
C ILE A 154 -13.31 11.51 -1.04
N GLY A 155 -13.94 10.98 -2.10
CA GLY A 155 -14.80 11.74 -3.02
C GLY A 155 -14.07 12.45 -4.15
N SER A 156 -12.82 12.06 -4.45
CA SER A 156 -12.05 12.60 -5.57
C SER A 156 -12.28 11.81 -6.86
N PHE A 157 -11.95 12.43 -7.99
CA PHE A 157 -11.88 11.77 -9.29
C PHE A 157 -10.60 10.93 -9.35
N VAL A 158 -10.60 9.88 -10.17
CA VAL A 158 -9.52 8.89 -10.21
C VAL A 158 -8.81 8.82 -11.57
N PRO A 159 -7.51 8.50 -11.60
CA PRO A 159 -6.71 8.41 -12.82
C PRO A 159 -6.98 7.11 -13.61
N ALA A 160 -8.11 7.03 -14.30
CA ALA A 160 -8.53 5.86 -15.08
C ALA A 160 -9.40 6.30 -16.28
N GLU A 161 -9.68 5.38 -17.22
CA GLU A 161 -10.70 5.59 -18.26
C GLU A 161 -12.10 5.23 -17.75
N TYR A 162 -12.18 4.25 -16.86
CA TYR A 162 -13.39 3.87 -16.14
C TYR A 162 -12.97 3.30 -14.78
N ALA A 163 -13.76 3.58 -13.74
CA ALA A 163 -13.50 2.98 -12.44
C ALA A 163 -14.80 2.77 -11.67
N SER A 164 -14.90 1.61 -11.03
CA SER A 164 -15.94 1.19 -10.11
C SER A 164 -15.29 0.60 -8.89
N PHE A 165 -15.72 1.01 -7.70
CA PHE A 165 -15.20 0.54 -6.42
C PHE A 165 -16.31 0.08 -5.49
N PRO A 166 -16.09 -1.00 -4.73
CA PRO A 166 -16.82 -1.25 -3.51
C PRO A 166 -16.39 -0.30 -2.42
N ILE A 167 -17.26 -0.12 -1.43
CA ILE A 167 -16.93 0.64 -0.23
C ILE A 167 -16.13 -0.28 0.69
N PHE A 168 -14.85 0.00 0.79
CA PHE A 168 -13.94 -0.68 1.70
C PHE A 168 -14.06 -0.10 3.10
N HIS A 169 -14.20 -0.97 4.10
CA HIS A 169 -14.17 -0.57 5.50
C HIS A 169 -12.75 -0.56 6.06
N GLN A 170 -11.87 -1.38 5.48
CA GLN A 170 -10.50 -1.59 5.94
C GLN A 170 -9.57 -1.70 4.74
N LEU A 171 -8.39 -1.10 4.83
CA LEU A 171 -7.30 -1.28 3.89
C LEU A 171 -6.09 -1.76 4.66
N PHE A 172 -5.68 -3.00 4.41
CA PHE A 172 -4.47 -3.60 4.97
C PHE A 172 -3.39 -3.66 3.89
N ALA A 173 -2.19 -3.21 4.24
CA ALA A 173 -1.06 -3.25 3.34
C ALA A 173 0.15 -3.84 4.06
N ARG A 174 0.59 -5.01 3.60
CA ARG A 174 1.92 -5.56 3.88
C ARG A 174 2.76 -5.30 2.64
N VAL A 175 3.61 -4.29 2.68
CA VAL A 175 4.49 -3.94 1.57
C VAL A 175 5.90 -3.95 2.10
N SER A 176 6.81 -4.69 1.45
CA SER A 176 8.23 -4.64 1.77
C SER A 176 8.75 -3.21 1.58
N THR A 177 8.90 -2.49 2.69
CA THR A 177 9.71 -1.28 2.78
C THR A 177 11.16 -1.72 2.97
N ALA A 178 12.09 -0.96 2.38
CA ALA A 178 13.51 -1.19 2.60
C ALA A 178 13.79 -1.18 4.10
N ASP A 179 14.36 -2.29 4.57
CA ASP A 179 14.75 -2.64 5.93
C ASP A 179 14.65 -1.52 6.98
N ASP A 180 13.66 -1.67 7.85
CA ASP A 180 13.64 -0.94 9.12
C ASP A 180 14.70 -1.57 10.03
N MET A 181 15.94 -1.09 9.92
CA MET A 181 17.08 -1.58 10.70
C MET A 181 16.96 -1.26 12.20
N GLU A 182 15.91 -0.53 12.62
CA GLU A 182 15.74 -0.03 13.98
C GLU A 182 14.92 -0.95 14.92
N ALA A 183 14.38 -2.08 14.43
CA ALA A 183 13.71 -3.07 15.28
C ALA A 183 14.64 -4.26 15.59
N ASN A 184 14.90 -4.54 16.86
CA ASN A 184 15.60 -5.74 17.38
C ASN A 184 14.84 -7.07 17.12
N VAL A 185 14.01 -7.15 16.08
CA VAL A 185 13.18 -8.29 15.73
C VAL A 185 13.57 -8.77 14.34
N SER A 186 13.73 -10.08 14.17
CA SER A 186 13.93 -10.70 12.84
C SER A 186 12.86 -10.20 11.85
N THR A 187 13.28 -9.83 10.64
CA THR A 187 12.39 -9.36 9.56
C THR A 187 11.24 -10.33 9.32
N PHE A 188 11.51 -11.64 9.39
CA PHE A 188 10.49 -12.67 9.27
C PHE A 188 9.49 -12.67 10.44
N ALA A 189 9.94 -12.48 11.67
CA ALA A 189 9.05 -12.41 12.83
C ALA A 189 8.16 -11.15 12.79
N ALA A 190 8.68 -10.03 12.28
CA ALA A 190 7.89 -8.83 12.01
C ALA A 190 6.83 -9.09 10.92
N GLU A 191 7.21 -9.72 9.81
CA GLU A 191 6.28 -10.15 8.75
C GLU A 191 5.15 -11.01 9.29
N MET A 192 5.46 -12.00 10.13
CA MET A 192 4.46 -12.89 10.70
C MET A 192 3.51 -12.16 11.66
N ARG A 193 4.02 -11.19 12.43
CA ARG A 193 3.18 -10.38 13.33
C ARG A 193 2.23 -9.48 12.55
N GLU A 194 2.70 -8.84 11.48
CA GLU A 194 1.87 -8.04 10.58
C GLU A 194 0.79 -8.89 9.93
N MET A 195 1.14 -10.08 9.42
CA MET A 195 0.16 -10.98 8.82
C MET A 195 -0.86 -11.51 9.83
N ALA A 196 -0.43 -11.83 11.06
CA ALA A 196 -1.33 -12.23 12.13
C ALA A 196 -2.33 -11.12 12.47
N PHE A 197 -1.87 -9.87 12.53
CA PHE A 197 -2.74 -8.71 12.74
C PHE A 197 -3.77 -8.55 11.62
N ILE A 198 -3.36 -8.68 10.36
CA ILE A 198 -4.26 -8.61 9.21
C ILE A 198 -5.32 -9.73 9.32
N LEU A 199 -4.90 -10.98 9.48
CA LEU A 199 -5.81 -12.12 9.54
C LEU A 199 -6.81 -12.04 10.71
N HIS A 200 -6.40 -11.50 11.86
CA HIS A 200 -7.26 -11.39 13.03
C HIS A 200 -8.35 -10.31 12.89
N ASN A 201 -8.07 -9.24 12.15
CA ASN A 201 -8.95 -8.08 12.06
C ASN A 201 -9.69 -7.97 10.71
N LEU A 202 -9.42 -8.88 9.76
CA LEU A 202 -9.93 -8.80 8.40
C LEU A 202 -11.43 -9.11 8.34
N GLU A 203 -12.21 -8.15 7.85
CA GLU A 203 -13.62 -8.31 7.51
C GLU A 203 -13.83 -8.57 6.00
N PRO A 204 -14.97 -9.16 5.58
CA PRO A 204 -15.27 -9.42 4.16
C PRO A 204 -15.27 -8.20 3.24
N ARG A 205 -15.39 -6.98 3.77
CA ARG A 205 -15.31 -5.71 3.02
C ARG A 205 -13.94 -5.03 3.13
N GLY A 206 -12.91 -5.81 3.43
CA GLY A 206 -11.52 -5.36 3.43
C GLY A 206 -10.88 -5.37 2.05
N LEU A 207 -9.94 -4.45 1.84
CA LEU A 207 -8.93 -4.50 0.78
C LEU A 207 -7.60 -4.90 1.41
N VAL A 208 -7.01 -6.01 0.97
CA VAL A 208 -5.72 -6.50 1.45
C VAL A 208 -4.72 -6.47 0.32
N ILE A 209 -3.55 -5.90 0.57
CA ILE A 209 -2.44 -5.84 -0.37
C ILE A 209 -1.22 -6.43 0.30
N ILE A 210 -0.64 -7.46 -0.31
CA ILE A 210 0.53 -8.16 0.20
C ILE A 210 1.61 -8.16 -0.88
N ASP A 211 2.80 -7.73 -0.52
CA ASP A 211 3.98 -7.72 -1.36
C ASP A 211 5.05 -8.64 -0.79
N GLU A 212 5.32 -9.76 -1.49
CA GLU A 212 6.50 -10.61 -1.27
C GLU A 212 6.62 -11.26 0.12
N LEU A 213 5.54 -11.86 0.62
CA LEU A 213 5.51 -12.56 1.91
C LEU A 213 6.41 -13.83 1.93
N GLY A 214 7.12 -14.04 3.04
CA GLY A 214 7.78 -15.32 3.33
C GLY A 214 9.17 -15.48 2.71
N ARG A 215 9.83 -14.37 2.34
CA ARG A 215 11.20 -14.39 1.80
C ARG A 215 12.28 -14.52 2.87
N GLY A 216 11.99 -14.15 4.12
CA GLY A 216 12.97 -14.11 5.21
C GLY A 216 13.28 -15.45 5.89
N THR A 217 12.87 -16.59 5.31
CA THR A 217 13.01 -17.92 5.91
C THR A 217 13.37 -18.99 4.88
N SER A 218 13.47 -20.26 5.29
CA SER A 218 13.68 -21.39 4.39
C SER A 218 12.64 -21.39 3.26
N THR A 219 13.03 -21.71 2.03
CA THR A 219 12.12 -21.64 0.88
C THR A 219 10.94 -22.58 1.02
N THR A 220 11.12 -23.72 1.70
CA THR A 220 10.07 -24.69 1.98
C THR A 220 9.08 -24.17 3.01
N ASP A 221 9.55 -23.61 4.12
CA ASP A 221 8.68 -23.10 5.18
C ASP A 221 7.99 -21.82 4.73
N GLY A 222 8.71 -20.95 4.01
CA GLY A 222 8.18 -19.72 3.43
C GLY A 222 7.03 -20.01 2.45
N LEU A 223 7.19 -21.00 1.58
CA LEU A 223 6.12 -21.46 0.68
C LEU A 223 4.92 -22.03 1.47
N ALA A 224 5.17 -22.91 2.44
CA ALA A 224 4.12 -23.56 3.23
C ALA A 224 3.28 -22.54 4.02
N ILE A 225 3.95 -21.57 4.66
CA ILE A 225 3.29 -20.51 5.42
C ILE A 225 2.54 -19.56 4.49
N ALA A 226 3.15 -19.15 3.37
CA ALA A 226 2.48 -18.29 2.38
C ALA A 226 1.24 -18.96 1.80
N LEU A 227 1.28 -20.28 1.55
CA LEU A 227 0.12 -21.05 1.11
C LEU A 227 -0.99 -21.07 2.16
N ALA A 228 -0.67 -21.39 3.41
CA ALA A 228 -1.66 -21.40 4.51
C ALA A 228 -2.32 -20.03 4.70
N ILE A 229 -1.54 -18.95 4.64
CA ILE A 229 -2.04 -17.57 4.73
C ILE A 229 -2.91 -17.24 3.51
N ALA A 230 -2.47 -17.59 2.30
CA ALA A 230 -3.26 -17.36 1.09
C ALA A 230 -4.61 -18.08 1.15
N GLU A 231 -4.66 -19.31 1.66
CA GLU A 231 -5.91 -20.04 1.86
C GLU A 231 -6.83 -19.37 2.89
N ALA A 232 -6.30 -18.91 4.03
CA ALA A 232 -7.07 -18.17 5.02
C ALA A 232 -7.65 -16.87 4.44
N LEU A 233 -6.86 -16.14 3.65
CA LEU A 233 -7.29 -14.91 2.98
C LEU A 233 -8.39 -15.17 1.93
N VAL A 234 -8.31 -16.27 1.17
CA VAL A 234 -9.39 -16.66 0.23
C VAL A 234 -10.71 -16.90 0.97
N GLN A 235 -10.66 -17.51 2.17
CA GLN A 235 -11.83 -17.80 2.99
C GLN A 235 -12.46 -16.56 3.62
N SER A 236 -11.68 -15.49 3.85
CA SER A 236 -12.17 -14.24 4.45
C SER A 236 -13.24 -13.50 3.61
N ASN A 237 -13.34 -13.83 2.32
CA ASN A 237 -14.15 -13.12 1.33
C ASN A 237 -13.78 -11.64 1.10
N ALA A 238 -12.66 -11.16 1.63
CA ALA A 238 -12.11 -9.83 1.32
C ALA A 238 -11.52 -9.78 -0.10
N LEU A 239 -11.31 -8.58 -0.64
CA LEU A 239 -10.55 -8.40 -1.88
C LEU A 239 -9.06 -8.36 -1.56
N VAL A 240 -8.28 -9.22 -2.21
CA VAL A 240 -6.87 -9.46 -1.89
C VAL A 240 -6.01 -9.41 -3.14
N TRP A 241 -4.96 -8.59 -3.11
CA TRP A 241 -3.88 -8.58 -4.09
C TRP A 241 -2.62 -9.13 -3.45
N PHE A 242 -2.21 -10.31 -3.88
CA PHE A 242 -1.08 -11.05 -3.32
C PHE A 242 0.05 -11.14 -4.34
N VAL A 243 1.13 -10.39 -4.13
CA VAL A 243 2.32 -10.42 -4.98
C VAL A 243 3.30 -11.50 -4.53
N THR A 244 3.49 -12.43 -5.46
CA THR A 244 4.29 -13.64 -5.49
C THR A 244 5.71 -13.62 -6.03
N HIS A 245 6.70 -14.21 -5.37
CA HIS A 245 7.87 -14.81 -6.03
C HIS A 245 7.80 -16.34 -6.11
N PHE A 246 6.95 -16.95 -5.30
CA PHE A 246 6.72 -18.39 -5.33
C PHE A 246 5.85 -18.76 -6.52
N GLN A 247 6.46 -19.24 -7.61
CA GLN A 247 5.72 -19.72 -8.78
C GLN A 247 4.80 -20.90 -8.42
N ASP A 248 5.28 -21.81 -7.57
CA ASP A 248 4.51 -22.96 -7.10
C ASP A 248 3.23 -22.52 -6.36
N LEU A 249 3.29 -21.44 -5.58
CA LEU A 249 2.12 -20.88 -4.90
C LEU A 249 1.06 -20.41 -5.91
N ALA A 250 1.49 -19.73 -6.98
CA ALA A 250 0.58 -19.27 -8.04
C ALA A 250 -0.07 -20.44 -8.79
N VAL A 251 0.68 -21.51 -9.06
CA VAL A 251 0.16 -22.72 -9.70
C VAL A 251 -0.86 -23.44 -8.80
N ILE A 252 -0.52 -23.64 -7.52
CA ILE A 252 -1.40 -24.31 -6.55
C ILE A 252 -2.70 -23.52 -6.33
N MET A 253 -2.60 -22.19 -6.18
CA MET A 253 -3.75 -21.35 -5.89
C MET A 253 -4.64 -21.08 -7.10
N ALA A 254 -4.11 -21.12 -8.33
CA ALA A 254 -4.89 -20.87 -9.55
C ALA A 254 -6.10 -21.79 -9.72
N GLU A 255 -6.06 -23.00 -9.16
CA GLU A 255 -7.14 -23.97 -9.22
C GLU A 255 -8.25 -23.74 -8.17
N ARG A 256 -8.01 -22.87 -7.19
CA ARG A 256 -8.99 -22.57 -6.14
C ARG A 256 -10.11 -21.66 -6.66
N PRO A 257 -11.37 -21.91 -6.30
CA PRO A 257 -12.47 -20.96 -6.57
C PRO A 257 -12.20 -19.63 -5.86
N GLY A 258 -12.52 -18.51 -6.51
CA GLY A 258 -12.24 -17.18 -5.95
C GLY A 258 -10.86 -16.62 -6.30
N VAL A 259 -9.97 -17.44 -6.87
CA VAL A 259 -8.59 -17.05 -7.21
C VAL A 259 -8.44 -16.78 -8.70
N ALA A 260 -7.90 -15.61 -9.02
CA ALA A 260 -7.41 -15.27 -10.35
C ALA A 260 -5.88 -15.15 -10.32
N SER A 261 -5.24 -15.74 -11.33
CA SER A 261 -3.79 -15.76 -11.49
C SER A 261 -3.40 -14.78 -12.58
N LEU A 262 -2.53 -13.84 -12.22
CA LEU A 262 -2.09 -12.74 -13.06
C LEU A 262 -0.55 -12.72 -13.09
N HIS A 263 -0.01 -12.17 -14.17
CA HIS A 263 1.42 -11.86 -14.25
C HIS A 263 1.65 -10.55 -14.98
N LEU A 264 2.82 -9.94 -14.76
CA LEU A 264 3.26 -8.83 -15.60
C LEU A 264 4.09 -9.34 -16.77
N ALA A 265 3.64 -9.00 -17.97
CA ALA A 265 4.25 -9.41 -19.23
C ALA A 265 5.67 -8.84 -19.38
N ALA A 266 6.60 -9.70 -19.79
CA ALA A 266 7.96 -9.35 -20.09
C ALA A 266 8.49 -10.23 -21.22
N ASP A 267 9.15 -9.60 -22.18
CA ASP A 267 9.73 -10.28 -23.33
C ASP A 267 11.26 -10.30 -23.20
N ILE A 268 11.82 -11.47 -23.49
CA ILE A 268 13.26 -11.67 -23.63
C ILE A 268 13.53 -11.80 -25.13
N ALA A 269 14.49 -11.02 -25.64
CA ALA A 269 14.89 -11.12 -27.04
C ALA A 269 15.43 -12.55 -27.33
N PRO A 270 15.24 -13.08 -28.56
CA PRO A 270 15.64 -14.46 -28.89
C PRO A 270 17.13 -14.76 -28.68
N ASP A 271 17.97 -13.73 -28.74
CA ASP A 271 19.41 -13.76 -28.53
C ASP A 271 19.80 -13.53 -27.05
N ALA A 272 18.81 -13.42 -26.15
CA ALA A 272 18.97 -13.05 -24.74
C ALA A 272 19.74 -11.74 -24.49
N SER A 273 19.93 -10.90 -25.53
CA SER A 273 20.75 -9.69 -25.45
C SER A 273 20.00 -8.50 -24.85
N LYS A 274 18.66 -8.58 -24.83
CA LYS A 274 17.80 -7.51 -24.35
C LYS A 274 16.56 -8.07 -23.70
N MET A 275 16.16 -7.45 -22.60
CA MET A 275 14.89 -7.69 -21.96
C MET A 275 14.02 -6.43 -21.96
N THR A 276 12.76 -6.59 -22.34
CA THR A 276 11.78 -5.50 -22.39
C THR A 276 10.64 -5.79 -21.43
N MET A 277 10.48 -4.94 -20.42
CA MET A 277 9.35 -4.97 -19.50
C MET A 277 8.19 -4.20 -20.14
N HIS A 278 7.05 -4.86 -20.34
CA HIS A 278 5.86 -4.20 -20.89
C HIS A 278 5.08 -3.42 -19.83
N TYR A 279 5.30 -3.74 -18.55
CA TYR A 279 4.56 -3.16 -17.41
C TYR A 279 3.03 -3.34 -17.53
N LYS A 280 2.59 -4.34 -18.29
CA LYS A 280 1.18 -4.68 -18.50
C LYS A 280 0.82 -5.97 -17.78
N ILE A 281 -0.27 -5.93 -17.01
CA ILE A 281 -0.84 -7.11 -16.36
C ILE A 281 -1.58 -7.97 -17.39
N THR A 282 -1.35 -9.28 -17.32
CA THR A 282 -1.92 -10.31 -18.20
C THR A 282 -2.43 -11.48 -17.37
N GLU A 283 -3.47 -12.16 -17.86
CA GLU A 283 -4.05 -13.32 -17.18
C GLU A 283 -3.19 -14.58 -17.36
N GLY A 284 -3.27 -15.48 -16.38
CA GLY A 284 -2.56 -16.74 -16.34
C GLY A 284 -1.25 -16.69 -15.57
N PRO A 285 -0.64 -17.86 -15.28
CA PRO A 285 0.68 -17.93 -14.69
C PRO A 285 1.74 -17.43 -15.69
N ASN A 286 2.81 -16.83 -15.18
CA ASN A 286 3.93 -16.41 -16.01
C ASN A 286 4.55 -17.64 -16.70
N GLN A 287 4.60 -17.63 -18.03
CA GLN A 287 5.21 -18.71 -18.83
C GLN A 287 6.73 -18.55 -18.98
N THR A 288 7.26 -17.37 -18.67
CA THR A 288 8.69 -17.07 -18.85
C THR A 288 9.50 -17.72 -17.72
N GLN A 289 9.98 -18.93 -17.99
CA GLN A 289 10.89 -19.66 -17.12
C GLN A 289 12.29 -18.99 -17.12
N PHE A 290 13.04 -19.14 -16.02
CA PHE A 290 14.46 -18.76 -15.91
C PHE A 290 14.81 -17.25 -16.02
N TYR A 291 13.92 -16.36 -15.60
CA TYR A 291 14.16 -14.91 -15.58
C TYR A 291 15.47 -14.47 -14.91
N GLY A 292 15.81 -15.04 -13.75
CA GLY A 292 17.02 -14.66 -13.01
C GLY A 292 18.29 -14.94 -13.81
N LEU A 293 18.30 -16.02 -14.59
CA LEU A 293 19.40 -16.37 -15.49
C LEU A 293 19.43 -15.47 -16.72
N ALA A 294 18.26 -15.11 -17.26
CA ALA A 294 18.18 -14.16 -18.37
C ALA A 294 18.71 -12.76 -17.99
N LEU A 295 18.44 -12.30 -16.76
CA LEU A 295 19.07 -11.09 -16.21
C LEU A 295 20.58 -11.26 -16.04
N ALA A 296 21.04 -12.41 -15.56
CA ALA A 296 22.45 -12.66 -15.38
C ALA A 296 23.21 -12.68 -16.72
N ASN A 297 22.57 -13.08 -17.83
CA ASN A 297 23.13 -12.99 -19.19
C ASN A 297 23.25 -11.54 -19.71
N LEU A 298 22.41 -10.61 -19.21
CA LEU A 298 22.47 -9.19 -19.55
C LEU A 298 23.58 -8.44 -18.81
N VAL A 299 24.02 -9.03 -17.70
CA VAL A 299 25.20 -8.58 -16.95
C VAL A 299 26.40 -9.36 -17.50
N GLU A 300 27.60 -8.78 -17.50
CA GLU A 300 28.83 -9.45 -18.00
C GLU A 300 29.30 -10.58 -17.06
N PHE A 301 28.42 -11.55 -16.77
CA PHE A 301 28.71 -12.69 -15.93
C PHE A 301 29.56 -13.72 -16.68
N PRO A 302 30.48 -14.44 -16.03
CA PRO A 302 31.30 -15.45 -16.70
C PRO A 302 30.42 -16.54 -17.33
N PRO A 303 30.56 -16.83 -18.65
CA PRO A 303 29.68 -17.76 -19.36
C PRO A 303 29.69 -19.17 -18.74
N ASN A 304 30.85 -19.62 -18.28
CA ASN A 304 31.01 -20.93 -17.61
C ASN A 304 30.13 -21.08 -16.35
N VAL A 305 29.85 -19.97 -15.66
CA VAL A 305 28.99 -19.97 -14.45
C VAL A 305 27.52 -19.97 -14.85
N LEU A 306 27.16 -19.22 -15.89
CA LEU A 306 25.80 -19.15 -16.43
C LEU A 306 25.35 -20.51 -16.99
N ASP A 307 26.20 -21.18 -17.78
CA ASP A 307 25.91 -22.51 -18.33
C ASP A 307 25.65 -23.54 -17.22
N LYS A 308 26.46 -23.49 -16.16
CA LYS A 308 26.30 -24.38 -15.00
C LYS A 308 25.04 -24.04 -14.21
N ALA A 309 24.76 -22.77 -14.00
CA ALA A 309 23.56 -22.31 -13.30
C ALA A 309 22.28 -22.69 -14.06
N GLN A 310 22.29 -22.60 -15.40
CA GLN A 310 21.20 -23.06 -16.26
C GLN A 310 20.98 -24.56 -16.13
N THR A 311 22.05 -25.37 -16.22
CA THR A 311 21.97 -26.83 -16.06
C THR A 311 21.37 -27.22 -14.70
N VAL A 312 21.80 -26.56 -13.63
CA VAL A 312 21.27 -26.80 -12.27
C VAL A 312 19.80 -26.39 -12.18
N SER A 313 19.43 -25.24 -12.73
CA SER A 313 18.06 -24.73 -12.70
C SER A 313 17.08 -25.64 -13.47
N GLU A 314 17.47 -26.12 -14.64
CA GLU A 314 16.71 -27.11 -15.41
C GLU A 314 16.55 -28.44 -14.65
N GLY A 315 17.62 -28.90 -13.98
CA GLY A 315 17.60 -30.09 -13.13
C GLY A 315 16.60 -29.96 -11.97
N LEU A 316 16.62 -28.83 -11.26
CA LEU A 316 15.70 -28.54 -10.16
C LEU A 316 14.25 -28.38 -10.67
N GLY A 317 14.05 -27.75 -11.83
CA GLY A 317 12.73 -27.62 -12.45
C GLY A 317 12.08 -28.96 -12.79
N ARG A 318 12.86 -29.91 -13.32
CA ARG A 318 12.38 -31.28 -13.59
C ARG A 318 11.95 -32.03 -12.33
N ILE A 319 12.66 -31.83 -11.22
CA ILE A 319 12.32 -32.45 -9.93
C ILE A 319 11.01 -31.87 -9.38
N SER A 320 10.79 -30.56 -9.51
CA SER A 320 9.55 -29.91 -9.07
C SER A 320 8.33 -30.36 -9.90
N LEU A 321 8.47 -30.40 -11.24
CA LEU A 321 7.39 -30.83 -12.14
C LEU A 321 6.95 -32.28 -11.90
N ARG A 322 7.87 -33.19 -11.57
CA ARG A 322 7.53 -34.59 -11.24
C ARG A 322 6.74 -34.74 -9.95
N ARG A 323 6.85 -33.79 -9.00
CA ARG A 323 6.10 -33.80 -7.73
C ARG A 323 4.70 -33.19 -7.86
N HIS A 324 4.48 -32.32 -8.85
CA HIS A 324 3.19 -31.66 -9.08
C HIS A 324 2.30 -32.35 -10.13
N GLY A 325 2.84 -33.33 -10.86
CA GLY A 325 2.22 -34.01 -12.01
C GLY A 325 1.05 -34.95 -11.71
N ASP A 326 0.73 -35.26 -10.45
CA ASP A 326 -0.46 -36.04 -10.14
C ASP A 326 -1.71 -35.15 -10.29
N GLN A 327 -2.32 -35.24 -11.47
CA GLN A 327 -3.68 -34.76 -11.72
C GLN A 327 -4.65 -35.56 -10.86
N THR A 328 -4.98 -35.04 -9.68
CA THR A 328 -5.97 -35.69 -8.83
C THR A 328 -7.37 -35.38 -9.31
N LYS A 329 -8.29 -36.36 -9.21
CA LYS A 329 -9.71 -36.19 -9.54
C LYS A 329 -10.34 -34.96 -8.84
N ALA A 330 -9.87 -34.65 -7.63
CA ALA A 330 -10.28 -33.47 -6.87
C ALA A 330 -9.96 -32.14 -7.58
N ARG A 331 -8.79 -32.02 -8.23
CA ARG A 331 -8.40 -30.83 -9.00
C ARG A 331 -9.29 -30.61 -10.22
N ALA A 332 -9.55 -31.67 -10.98
CA ALA A 332 -10.41 -31.60 -12.16
C ALA A 332 -11.86 -31.20 -11.78
N ILE A 333 -12.37 -31.71 -10.66
CA ILE A 333 -13.67 -31.29 -10.10
C ILE A 333 -13.66 -29.81 -9.67
N ALA A 334 -12.60 -29.34 -9.03
CA ALA A 334 -12.47 -27.93 -8.61
C ALA A 334 -12.45 -26.98 -9.82
N ARG A 335 -11.70 -27.34 -10.88
CA ARG A 335 -11.66 -26.59 -12.15
C ARG A 335 -13.04 -26.49 -12.79
N LYS A 336 -13.78 -27.60 -12.87
CA LYS A 336 -15.18 -27.63 -13.36
C LYS A 336 -16.10 -26.72 -12.54
N ARG A 337 -16.00 -26.74 -11.20
CA ARG A 337 -16.79 -25.85 -10.32
C ARG A 337 -16.47 -24.39 -10.56
N LYS A 338 -15.18 -24.04 -10.70
CA LYS A 338 -14.73 -22.68 -11.02
C LYS A 338 -15.34 -22.17 -12.33
N LEU A 339 -15.32 -22.99 -13.38
CA LEU A 339 -15.93 -22.66 -14.68
C LEU A 339 -17.43 -22.39 -14.57
N LEU A 340 -18.17 -23.26 -13.87
CA LEU A 340 -19.62 -23.10 -13.67
C LEU A 340 -19.98 -21.83 -12.88
N LEU A 341 -19.20 -21.52 -11.85
CA LEU A 341 -19.37 -20.27 -11.11
C LEU A 341 -19.10 -19.08 -12.02
N SER A 342 -17.98 -19.08 -12.75
CA SER A 342 -17.59 -17.99 -13.67
C SER A 342 -18.68 -17.69 -14.68
N LEU A 343 -19.21 -18.74 -15.30
CA LEU A 343 -20.31 -18.61 -16.25
C LEU A 343 -21.55 -17.98 -15.60
N ARG A 344 -21.94 -18.44 -14.41
CA ARG A 344 -23.10 -17.89 -13.69
C ARG A 344 -22.95 -16.39 -13.44
N GLU A 345 -21.77 -15.95 -13.01
CA GLU A 345 -21.54 -14.53 -12.74
C GLU A 345 -21.52 -13.69 -14.02
N GLN A 346 -20.83 -14.14 -15.06
CA GLN A 346 -20.83 -13.46 -16.36
C GLN A 346 -22.24 -13.32 -16.93
N LEU A 347 -23.10 -14.34 -16.77
CA LEU A 347 -24.51 -14.27 -17.18
C LEU A 347 -25.34 -13.30 -16.31
N ILE A 348 -25.10 -13.25 -15.01
CA ILE A 348 -25.74 -12.26 -14.12
C ILE A 348 -25.33 -10.83 -14.52
N GLN A 349 -24.04 -10.62 -14.80
CA GLN A 349 -23.52 -9.34 -15.25
C GLN A 349 -24.06 -8.92 -16.62
N ALA A 350 -24.21 -9.88 -17.54
CA ALA A 350 -24.82 -9.62 -18.84
C ALA A 350 -26.32 -9.27 -18.71
N ARG A 351 -27.03 -9.91 -17.77
CA ARG A 351 -28.44 -9.60 -17.46
C ARG A 351 -28.61 -8.21 -16.84
N ASP A 352 -27.74 -7.86 -15.90
CA ASP A 352 -27.83 -6.61 -15.14
C ASP A 352 -27.09 -5.45 -15.84
N GLY A 353 -26.37 -5.74 -16.93
CA GLY A 353 -25.61 -4.78 -17.72
C GLY A 353 -26.41 -4.10 -18.84
N ASN A 354 -25.79 -3.11 -19.47
CA ASN A 354 -26.41 -2.30 -20.54
C ASN A 354 -26.21 -2.86 -21.97
N MET A 355 -25.60 -4.05 -22.12
CA MET A 355 -25.31 -4.62 -23.43
C MET A 355 -26.60 -5.16 -24.08
N GLN A 356 -26.92 -4.74 -25.31
CA GLN A 356 -28.17 -5.12 -25.99
C GLN A 356 -27.94 -5.49 -27.47
N GLY A 357 -28.94 -6.15 -28.07
CA GLY A 357 -28.98 -6.44 -29.51
C GLY A 357 -27.91 -7.42 -29.98
N GLU A 358 -27.31 -7.15 -31.15
CA GLU A 358 -26.28 -8.00 -31.76
C GLU A 358 -25.00 -8.10 -30.92
N ALA A 359 -24.61 -7.03 -30.21
CA ALA A 359 -23.42 -7.04 -29.37
C ALA A 359 -23.54 -8.06 -28.23
N LEU A 360 -24.70 -8.12 -27.57
CA LEU A 360 -24.98 -9.11 -26.54
C LEU A 360 -24.98 -10.52 -27.11
N ARG A 361 -25.62 -10.73 -28.27
CA ARG A 361 -25.65 -12.04 -28.94
C ARG A 361 -24.24 -12.53 -29.27
N GLY A 362 -23.42 -11.72 -29.94
CA GLY A 362 -22.06 -12.10 -30.30
C GLY A 362 -21.12 -12.24 -29.10
N TRP A 363 -21.41 -11.60 -27.97
CA TRP A 363 -20.70 -11.85 -26.72
C TRP A 363 -21.13 -13.17 -26.08
N LEU A 364 -22.43 -13.48 -26.04
CA LEU A 364 -22.96 -14.74 -25.51
C LEU A 364 -22.49 -15.96 -26.31
N GLU A 365 -22.42 -15.85 -27.63
CA GLU A 365 -21.89 -16.92 -28.50
C GLU A 365 -20.42 -17.21 -28.17
N ARG A 366 -19.58 -16.17 -28.08
CA ARG A 366 -18.17 -16.32 -27.68
C ARG A 366 -18.03 -16.93 -26.29
N LEU A 367 -18.83 -16.48 -25.33
CA LEU A 367 -18.85 -17.01 -23.98
C LEU A 367 -19.24 -18.49 -23.96
N GLN A 368 -20.23 -18.88 -24.76
CA GLN A 368 -20.66 -20.27 -24.89
C GLN A 368 -19.55 -21.15 -25.46
N ASP A 369 -18.90 -20.70 -26.53
CA ASP A 369 -17.82 -21.44 -27.18
C ASP A 369 -16.61 -21.63 -26.25
N GLU A 370 -16.19 -20.57 -25.56
CA GLU A 370 -15.09 -20.61 -24.60
C GLU A 370 -15.41 -21.56 -23.43
N PHE A 371 -16.61 -21.43 -22.86
CA PHE A 371 -17.06 -22.30 -21.78
C PHE A 371 -17.14 -23.77 -22.23
N ALA A 372 -17.67 -24.04 -23.43
CA ALA A 372 -17.80 -25.40 -23.96
C ALA A 372 -16.42 -26.06 -24.15
N LEU A 373 -15.45 -25.34 -24.70
CA LEU A 373 -14.07 -25.82 -24.86
C LEU A 373 -13.42 -26.14 -23.49
N GLN A 374 -13.51 -25.21 -22.54
CA GLN A 374 -12.90 -25.40 -21.22
C GLN A 374 -13.59 -26.52 -20.41
N MET A 375 -14.91 -26.67 -20.53
CA MET A 375 -15.67 -27.73 -19.89
C MET A 375 -15.42 -29.10 -20.51
N ALA A 376 -15.23 -29.17 -21.84
CA ALA A 376 -14.88 -30.42 -22.52
C ALA A 376 -13.52 -30.94 -22.00
N ALA A 377 -12.49 -30.08 -21.98
CA ALA A 377 -11.19 -30.42 -21.43
C ALA A 377 -11.28 -30.87 -19.95
N ALA A 378 -12.03 -30.14 -19.12
CA ALA A 378 -12.21 -30.53 -17.71
C ALA A 378 -12.97 -31.86 -17.54
N ASN A 379 -13.92 -32.19 -18.42
CA ASN A 379 -14.63 -33.47 -18.38
C ASN A 379 -13.75 -34.62 -18.89
N GLU A 380 -12.89 -34.39 -19.90
CA GLU A 380 -11.91 -35.37 -20.37
C GLU A 380 -10.90 -35.71 -19.28
N ASP A 381 -10.37 -34.71 -18.56
CA ASP A 381 -9.48 -34.92 -17.41
C ASP A 381 -10.14 -35.82 -16.34
N ILE A 382 -11.43 -35.62 -16.07
CA ILE A 382 -12.18 -36.45 -15.11
C ILE A 382 -12.38 -37.88 -15.65
N ALA A 383 -12.73 -38.01 -16.93
CA ALA A 383 -12.99 -39.31 -17.56
C ALA A 383 -11.72 -40.16 -17.71
N GLY A 384 -10.58 -39.54 -18.02
CA GLY A 384 -9.28 -40.20 -18.10
C GLY A 384 -8.82 -40.77 -16.76
N LEU A 385 -9.21 -40.14 -15.65
CA LEU A 385 -8.92 -40.61 -14.29
C LEU A 385 -9.88 -41.72 -13.82
N ASP A 386 -11.11 -41.77 -14.33
CA ASP A 386 -12.07 -42.85 -14.05
C ASP A 386 -11.81 -44.11 -14.91
N GLY A 387 -11.11 -44.00 -16.04
CA GLY A 387 -10.69 -45.13 -16.87
C GLY A 387 -9.44 -45.87 -16.39
N GLY A 388 -8.75 -45.36 -15.37
CA GLY A 388 -7.48 -45.91 -14.85
C GLY A 388 -7.60 -46.92 -13.70
N SER A 389 -8.81 -47.18 -13.17
CA SER A 389 -9.01 -48.19 -12.12
C SER A 389 -9.41 -49.54 -12.74
N GLY A 390 -8.47 -50.19 -13.42
CA GLY A 390 -8.66 -51.52 -13.96
C GLY A 390 -7.33 -52.09 -14.46
N THR A 391 -6.83 -53.11 -13.75
CA THR A 391 -5.66 -53.94 -14.08
C THR A 391 -4.28 -53.30 -13.92
N ALA A 392 -3.75 -53.32 -12.69
CA ALA A 392 -2.34 -53.60 -12.47
C ALA A 392 -2.28 -54.84 -11.57
N SER A 393 -2.05 -55.98 -12.20
CA SER A 393 -1.79 -57.27 -11.57
C SER A 393 -0.51 -57.19 -10.74
N GLU A 394 -0.59 -57.76 -9.54
CA GLU A 394 0.56 -58.19 -8.76
C GLU A 394 1.42 -59.14 -9.61
N GLU A 395 2.61 -58.70 -10.00
CA GLU A 395 3.71 -59.61 -10.33
C GLU A 395 4.92 -59.22 -9.47
N GLU A 396 5.10 -60.01 -8.41
CA GLU A 396 6.38 -60.19 -7.75
C GLU A 396 7.38 -60.76 -8.78
N THR A 397 8.45 -60.02 -9.04
CA THR A 397 9.75 -60.63 -9.37
C THR A 397 10.82 -59.89 -8.61
N GLY A 398 11.37 -60.55 -7.59
CA GLY A 398 12.64 -60.18 -7.01
C GLY A 398 13.78 -60.60 -7.94
N GLU A 399 14.79 -59.74 -8.07
CA GLU A 399 16.19 -60.16 -8.17
C GLU A 399 17.10 -58.95 -7.92
N ALA A 400 18.18 -59.23 -7.20
CA ALA A 400 19.09 -58.26 -6.59
C ALA A 400 20.18 -57.76 -7.53
N ALA A 401 20.77 -56.61 -7.15
CA ALA A 401 22.21 -56.33 -7.04
C ALA A 401 22.75 -55.10 -7.80
N ASN A 402 23.27 -54.15 -6.99
CA ASN A 402 24.53 -53.40 -7.08
C ASN A 402 24.93 -52.65 -8.38
N TYR A 403 25.21 -51.34 -8.27
CA TYR A 403 26.52 -50.78 -7.88
C TYR A 403 26.56 -49.23 -7.95
N ALA A 404 27.50 -48.66 -7.18
CA ALA A 404 28.22 -47.37 -7.33
C ALA A 404 27.79 -46.14 -6.48
N GLU A 405 28.22 -46.21 -5.21
CA GLU A 405 29.01 -45.24 -4.40
C GLU A 405 28.83 -43.70 -4.50
N PRO A 406 28.74 -43.00 -3.34
CA PRO A 406 29.01 -41.57 -3.21
C PRO A 406 30.50 -41.29 -2.89
N ILE A 407 31.08 -40.31 -3.58
CA ILE A 407 32.45 -39.84 -3.36
C ILE A 407 32.50 -39.00 -2.08
N HIS A 408 33.22 -39.51 -1.07
CA HIS A 408 33.84 -38.70 -0.01
C HIS A 408 35.35 -38.65 -0.23
N GLY A 409 35.95 -37.48 -0.02
CA GLY A 409 37.34 -37.33 0.44
C GLY A 409 37.27 -36.35 1.62
N ASP A 410 37.40 -36.90 2.85
CA ASP A 410 38.58 -36.84 3.74
C ASP A 410 38.91 -35.39 4.17
N TRP A 411 39.28 -35.07 5.42
CA TRP A 411 40.28 -35.74 6.25
C TRP A 411 39.89 -35.74 7.74
N ALA A 412 40.11 -36.90 8.37
CA ALA A 412 40.41 -37.29 9.75
C ALA A 412 40.59 -36.20 10.85
N THR A 413 40.40 -36.46 12.16
CA THR A 413 40.94 -37.59 12.94
C THR A 413 40.36 -37.62 14.37
N GLU A 414 40.22 -38.84 14.92
CA GLU A 414 40.36 -39.29 16.33
C GLU A 414 39.27 -38.87 17.36
N ALA A 415 38.37 -39.78 17.78
CA ALA A 415 38.50 -40.82 18.83
C ALA A 415 38.61 -40.20 20.25
N ASP A 416 37.81 -40.54 21.25
CA ASP A 416 37.43 -41.87 21.76
C ASP A 416 36.38 -41.74 22.90
N GLY A 417 35.70 -42.85 23.22
CA GLY A 417 35.07 -43.16 24.53
C GLY A 417 33.75 -42.48 24.89
N SER A 418 32.59 -43.13 24.76
CA SER A 418 31.99 -44.12 25.67
C SER A 418 31.05 -43.52 26.73
N ASP A 419 29.89 -44.19 26.85
CA ASP A 419 29.03 -44.30 28.03
C ASP A 419 27.88 -43.31 28.28
N THR A 420 26.69 -43.84 27.95
CA THR A 420 25.52 -44.10 28.82
C THR A 420 24.77 -42.99 29.59
N HIS A 421 23.43 -43.20 29.60
CA HIS A 421 22.36 -42.68 30.47
C HIS A 421 21.89 -41.23 30.23
N GLU A 422 20.67 -41.05 29.72
CA GLU A 422 19.35 -41.07 30.40
C GLU A 422 19.06 -39.80 31.22
N TYR A 423 18.02 -39.11 30.76
CA TYR A 423 17.38 -37.91 31.31
C TYR A 423 16.90 -38.08 32.75
N VAL A 424 17.08 -37.05 33.58
CA VAL A 424 16.08 -36.59 34.56
C VAL A 424 16.21 -35.07 34.76
N ASP A 425 15.07 -34.37 34.66
CA ASP A 425 14.81 -32.97 35.01
C ASP A 425 15.07 -32.68 36.51
N GLU A 426 15.42 -31.44 36.87
CA GLU A 426 14.77 -30.69 37.97
C GLU A 426 15.42 -29.30 38.16
N ASP A 427 14.58 -28.28 37.93
CA ASP A 427 14.32 -27.11 38.80
C ASP A 427 15.47 -26.37 39.53
N GLU A 428 15.70 -25.16 39.02
CA GLU A 428 15.58 -23.87 39.74
C GLU A 428 16.71 -23.43 40.73
N PRO A 429 16.70 -22.16 41.19
CA PRO A 429 17.67 -21.12 40.80
C PRO A 429 18.56 -20.68 41.98
N MET A 430 19.46 -19.71 41.78
CA MET A 430 19.76 -18.61 42.73
C MET A 430 21.03 -17.83 42.33
N ASP A 431 20.86 -16.51 42.28
CA ASP A 431 21.70 -15.46 42.87
C ASP A 431 23.19 -15.74 43.10
N SER A 432 24.05 -14.86 42.59
CA SER A 432 24.61 -13.75 43.39
C SER A 432 25.94 -13.21 42.82
N GLU A 433 26.02 -11.89 42.88
CA GLU A 433 27.20 -11.07 43.24
C GLU A 433 28.40 -10.96 42.28
N GLU A 434 28.47 -9.75 41.69
CA GLU A 434 29.59 -8.80 41.74
C GLU A 434 30.97 -9.32 42.16
N VAL A 435 32.01 -9.03 41.37
CA VAL A 435 33.20 -8.24 41.80
C VAL A 435 33.90 -7.69 40.54
N ASN A 436 33.95 -6.35 40.43
CA ASN A 436 35.15 -5.49 40.30
C ASN A 436 36.40 -6.07 39.59
N GLU A 437 37.23 -5.38 38.79
CA GLU A 437 37.47 -3.97 38.49
C GLU A 437 38.73 -3.93 37.57
N HIS A 438 39.06 -2.75 37.06
CA HIS A 438 40.40 -2.28 36.65
C HIS A 438 40.94 -2.46 35.21
N ASN A 439 41.00 -1.27 34.57
CA ASN A 439 42.10 -0.68 33.81
C ASN A 439 42.41 -1.18 32.39
N SER A 440 42.25 -0.28 31.42
CA SER A 440 43.41 0.44 30.85
C SER A 440 43.00 1.71 30.10
N LYS A 441 43.64 2.82 30.48
CA LYS A 441 43.67 4.10 29.75
C LYS A 441 44.61 3.98 28.55
N THR A 442 44.22 4.55 27.41
CA THR A 442 45.14 5.26 26.51
C THR A 442 44.40 6.38 25.77
N HIS A 443 44.92 7.59 25.96
CA HIS A 443 44.56 8.85 25.29
C HIS A 443 45.22 8.95 23.90
N LEU A 444 44.57 9.67 22.96
CA LEU A 444 45.15 10.57 21.94
C LEU A 444 43.96 11.22 21.17
N LEU A 445 43.51 12.42 21.56
CA LEU A 445 43.80 13.74 20.97
C LEU A 445 43.27 13.97 19.54
N HIS A 446 42.19 14.74 19.40
CA HIS A 446 42.07 15.82 18.39
C HIS A 446 41.06 16.89 18.85
N GLU A 447 41.61 18.07 19.12
CA GLU A 447 41.17 19.44 18.81
C GLU A 447 39.69 19.88 18.85
N THR A 448 39.50 20.86 19.76
CA THR A 448 38.60 22.03 19.80
C THR A 448 38.40 22.73 18.43
N GLU A 449 37.27 23.36 18.06
CA GLU A 449 36.56 24.45 18.76
C GLU A 449 35.25 24.84 18.01
N SER A 450 34.29 25.43 18.74
CA SER A 450 33.18 26.34 18.33
C SER A 450 32.10 25.90 17.33
N ASP A 451 30.85 25.72 17.79
CA ASP A 451 29.85 26.80 17.79
C ASP A 451 28.56 26.41 18.53
N SER A 452 27.96 27.41 19.16
CA SER A 452 26.84 27.35 20.08
C SER A 452 25.49 26.99 19.43
N GLU A 453 24.90 25.87 19.86
CA GLU A 453 23.49 25.56 19.63
C GLU A 453 22.61 26.27 20.69
N ILE A 454 21.67 27.08 20.19
CA ILE A 454 20.57 27.66 20.96
C ILE A 454 19.53 26.55 21.16
N THR A 455 19.48 26.00 22.37
CA THR A 455 18.42 25.10 22.83
C THR A 455 17.22 25.92 23.31
N GLY A 456 16.10 25.84 22.57
CA GLY A 456 14.79 26.27 23.05
C GLY A 456 14.16 25.21 23.97
N PRO A 457 13.35 25.59 24.97
CA PRO A 457 12.75 24.64 25.89
C PRO A 457 11.61 23.82 25.24
N PRO A 458 11.35 22.61 25.76
CA PRO A 458 10.50 21.62 25.12
C PRO A 458 9.01 21.91 25.32
N THR A 459 8.24 21.73 24.25
CA THR A 459 6.78 21.76 24.21
C THR A 459 6.21 20.69 25.14
N ALA A 460 5.50 21.12 26.17
CA ALA A 460 4.84 20.25 27.11
C ALA A 460 3.74 19.41 26.43
N PHE A 461 3.80 18.11 26.66
CA PHE A 461 2.69 17.17 26.51
C PHE A 461 1.47 17.70 27.26
N LEU A 462 0.39 17.99 26.52
CA LEU A 462 -0.95 18.12 27.10
C LEU A 462 -1.65 16.77 26.99
N SER A 463 -2.03 16.26 28.16
CA SER A 463 -2.71 14.98 28.32
C SER A 463 -4.11 15.02 27.74
N THR A 464 -4.51 13.86 27.24
CA THR A 464 -5.89 13.45 27.04
C THR A 464 -6.77 13.90 28.20
N THR A 465 -7.68 14.83 27.92
CA THR A 465 -8.87 15.07 28.73
C THR A 465 -10.07 15.05 27.80
N GLU A 466 -11.03 14.23 28.18
CA GLU A 466 -12.24 13.84 27.46
C GLU A 466 -13.05 15.06 27.02
N TRP A 467 -13.39 15.13 25.74
CA TRP A 467 -14.38 16.06 25.22
C TRP A 467 -15.75 15.36 25.26
N PRO A 468 -16.81 16.03 25.75
CA PRO A 468 -18.13 15.42 25.81
C PRO A 468 -18.66 15.19 24.39
N THR A 469 -18.94 13.92 24.07
CA THR A 469 -19.70 13.50 22.90
C THR A 469 -21.10 14.11 22.96
N THR A 470 -21.28 15.24 22.28
CA THR A 470 -22.61 15.75 21.98
C THR A 470 -22.99 15.21 20.60
N GLU A 471 -23.93 14.27 20.58
CA GLU A 471 -24.58 13.78 19.36
C GLU A 471 -25.23 14.95 18.60
N PHE A 472 -24.56 15.47 17.56
CA PHE A 472 -25.22 16.30 16.58
C PHE A 472 -25.93 15.39 15.56
N SER A 473 -27.22 15.16 15.81
CA SER A 473 -28.16 14.56 14.87
C SER A 473 -28.20 15.39 13.58
N PHE A 474 -27.56 14.90 12.52
CA PHE A 474 -27.80 15.34 11.15
C PHE A 474 -29.18 14.82 10.70
N ARG A 475 -30.26 15.55 10.97
CA ARG A 475 -31.51 15.41 10.20
C ARG A 475 -31.44 16.36 9.01
N GLY A 476 -30.66 15.97 8.01
CA GLY A 476 -30.71 16.56 6.68
C GLY A 476 -31.93 16.03 5.94
N SER A 477 -32.88 16.92 5.64
CA SER A 477 -33.99 16.68 4.72
C SER A 477 -33.47 16.12 3.40
N LEU A 478 -34.01 14.97 2.99
CA LEU A 478 -33.85 14.42 1.64
C LEU A 478 -34.13 15.50 0.61
N ALA A 479 -33.17 15.70 -0.29
CA ALA A 479 -33.34 16.52 -1.48
C ALA A 479 -34.43 15.89 -2.37
N ASP A 480 -35.41 16.71 -2.74
CA ASP A 480 -36.50 16.38 -3.65
C ASP A 480 -35.95 16.07 -5.05
N PRO A 481 -36.19 14.88 -5.63
CA PRO A 481 -35.64 14.48 -6.93
C PRO A 481 -36.24 15.22 -8.14
N ASN A 482 -37.11 16.23 -7.95
CA ASN A 482 -37.79 16.95 -9.03
C ASN A 482 -37.38 18.42 -9.24
N LEU A 483 -36.24 18.88 -8.71
CA LEU A 483 -35.78 20.25 -8.95
C LEU A 483 -35.16 20.40 -10.36
N VAL A 484 -36.02 20.65 -11.35
CA VAL A 484 -35.65 21.04 -12.72
C VAL A 484 -35.19 22.51 -12.73
N ILE A 485 -33.89 22.76 -12.83
CA ILE A 485 -33.35 24.09 -13.07
C ILE A 485 -33.55 24.43 -14.55
N ARG A 486 -34.56 25.24 -14.87
CA ARG A 486 -34.76 25.81 -16.21
C ARG A 486 -33.86 27.04 -16.39
N SER A 487 -33.01 27.00 -17.42
CA SER A 487 -32.26 28.15 -17.90
C SER A 487 -33.21 29.13 -18.62
N HIS A 488 -33.40 30.31 -18.05
CA HIS A 488 -34.04 31.42 -18.76
C HIS A 488 -33.02 32.12 -19.65
N SER A 489 -33.19 31.97 -20.97
CA SER A 489 -32.60 32.84 -21.98
C SER A 489 -33.29 34.21 -21.95
N ASN A 490 -32.48 35.25 -21.88
CA ASN A 490 -32.89 36.65 -21.79
C ASN A 490 -33.30 37.14 -23.18
N ALA A 491 -34.58 37.43 -23.39
CA ALA A 491 -35.07 38.14 -24.57
C ALA A 491 -35.29 39.62 -24.19
N GLY A 492 -34.41 40.48 -24.69
CA GLY A 492 -34.64 41.93 -24.71
C GLY A 492 -35.65 42.25 -25.82
N GLY A 493 -36.79 42.81 -25.43
CA GLY A 493 -37.76 43.40 -26.34
C GLY A 493 -37.34 44.83 -26.70
N VAL A 494 -37.36 45.12 -28.00
CA VAL A 494 -37.55 46.46 -28.54
C VAL A 494 -38.68 46.31 -29.57
N ASP A 495 -39.76 47.04 -29.34
CA ASP A 495 -40.91 47.22 -30.24
C ASP A 495 -40.46 47.88 -31.55
N ASP A 496 -41.03 47.45 -32.68
CA ASP A 496 -41.74 48.34 -33.63
C ASP A 496 -42.35 47.54 -34.80
N ASP A 497 -43.66 47.70 -34.92
CA ASP A 497 -44.44 47.96 -36.14
C ASP A 497 -44.34 47.05 -37.40
N LEU A 498 -45.48 46.36 -37.63
CA LEU A 498 -46.37 46.46 -38.79
C LEU A 498 -45.89 46.13 -40.23
N GLU A 499 -46.84 45.49 -40.93
CA GLU A 499 -47.02 45.34 -42.39
C GLU A 499 -46.43 44.10 -43.10
N THR A 500 -47.36 43.20 -43.47
CA THR A 500 -47.59 42.65 -44.84
C THR A 500 -46.42 42.76 -45.82
N GLU A 501 -45.81 41.68 -46.31
CA GLU A 501 -46.30 40.68 -47.28
C GLU A 501 -45.38 39.45 -47.29
#